data_AF-S4PEC9-F1
#
_entry.id   AF-S4PEC9-F1
#
_cell.length_a   1.000
_cell.length_b   1.000
_cell.length_c   1.000
_cell.angle_alpha   90.00
_cell.angle_beta   90.00
_cell.angle_gamma   90.00
#
_symmetry.space_group_name_H-M   'P 1'
#
loop_
_entity.id
_entity.type
_entity.pdbx_description
1 polymer ?
#
loop_
_entity_poly.entity_id
_entity_poly.type
_entity_poly.pdbx_seq_one_letter_code
_entity_poly.pdbx_strand_id
1 'polypeptide(L)'
;MIVSVCAGILTGSWTNYQLGHMVASTSDPPYTIIWPSIEMLGTSLLRTILGFCGVLATRAIAKSVSYAFVCALLGRDKNELRNSEDSLDNKNKIIVECSYKYFTYGLIGFNTTYVFPNVFELLLINRPTYYTEI
;
A
#
# COMPACT_ATOMS: atom_id res chain seq x y z
N MET A 1 13.57 -3.64 0.45
CA MET A 1 12.37 -2.84 0.81
C MET A 1 11.93 -1.94 -0.33
N ILE A 2 12.79 -1.07 -0.88
CA ILE A 2 12.45 -0.14 -1.97
C ILE A 2 11.79 -0.86 -3.16
N VAL A 3 12.40 -1.94 -3.66
CA VAL A 3 11.88 -2.72 -4.79
C VAL A 3 10.45 -3.22 -4.56
N SER A 4 10.13 -3.65 -3.34
CA SER A 4 8.80 -4.15 -2.98
C SER A 4 7.77 -3.03 -2.97
N VAL A 5 8.11 -1.87 -2.41
CA VAL A 5 7.24 -0.69 -2.42
C VAL A 5 7.00 -0.22 -3.86
N CYS A 6 8.05 -0.10 -4.67
CA CYS A 6 7.92 0.28 -6.08
C CYS A 6 7.05 -0.70 -6.87
N ALA A 7 7.24 -2.02 -6.66
CA ALA A 7 6.41 -3.04 -7.29
C ALA A 7 4.93 -2.89 -6.89
N GLY A 8 4.65 -2.65 -5.61
CA GLY A 8 3.30 -2.39 -5.11
C GLY A 8 2.65 -1.14 -5.72
N ILE A 9 3.40 -0.03 -5.76
CA ILE A 9 2.96 1.23 -6.37
C ILE A 9 2.65 1.04 -7.85
N LEU A 10 3.58 0.46 -8.62
CA LEU A 10 3.39 0.24 -10.06
C LEU A 10 2.20 -0.68 -10.34
N THR A 11 2.04 -1.74 -9.55
CA THR A 11 0.90 -2.66 -9.68
C THR A 11 -0.43 -1.94 -9.38
N GLY A 12 -0.46 -1.09 -8.35
CA GLY A 12 -1.65 -0.31 -8.01
C GLY A 12 -1.98 0.73 -9.08
N SER A 13 -0.99 1.46 -9.60
CA SER A 13 -1.17 2.39 -10.72
C SER A 13 -1.66 1.68 -11.98
N TRP A 14 -1.07 0.53 -12.32
CA TRP A 14 -1.51 -0.30 -13.44
C TRP A 14 -2.95 -0.77 -13.27
N THR A 15 -3.35 -1.14 -12.05
CA THR A 15 -4.72 -1.55 -11.74
C THR A 15 -5.69 -0.38 -11.94
N ASN A 16 -5.37 0.81 -11.45
CA ASN A 16 -6.18 2.01 -11.69
C ASN A 16 -6.29 2.35 -13.19
N TYR A 17 -5.22 2.15 -13.96
CA TYR A 17 -5.24 2.32 -15.42
C TYR A 17 -6.17 1.30 -16.09
N GLN A 18 -6.05 0.02 -15.73
CA GLN A 18 -6.88 -1.05 -16.31
C GLN A 18 -8.37 -0.93 -15.95
N LEU A 19 -8.70 -0.42 -14.77
CA LEU A 19 -10.09 -0.13 -14.39
C LEU A 19 -10.64 1.15 -15.06
N GLY A 20 -9.81 1.91 -15.78
CA GLY A 20 -10.22 3.16 -16.43
C GLY A 20 -10.44 4.31 -15.46
N HIS A 21 -9.91 4.24 -14.23
CA HIS A 21 -9.99 5.35 -13.29
C HIS A 21 -9.07 6.50 -13.74
N MET A 22 -7.89 6.18 -14.29
CA MET A 22 -6.97 7.19 -14.83
C MET A 22 -7.44 7.69 -16.19
N VAL A 23 -7.95 8.92 -16.25
CA VAL A 23 -8.49 9.53 -17.46
C VAL A 23 -7.82 10.88 -17.69
N ALA A 24 -7.51 11.22 -18.95
CA ALA A 24 -6.91 12.50 -19.26
C ALA A 24 -7.87 13.63 -18.87
N SER A 25 -7.31 14.75 -18.40
CA SER A 25 -8.12 15.94 -18.17
C SER A 25 -8.89 16.30 -19.43
N THR A 26 -10.22 16.46 -19.31
CA THR A 26 -11.09 16.87 -20.40
C THR A 26 -10.95 18.35 -20.74
N SER A 27 -10.25 19.12 -19.89
CA SER A 27 -10.05 20.56 -20.07
C SER A 27 -8.78 20.82 -20.87
N ASP A 28 -8.90 21.62 -21.93
CA ASP A 28 -7.74 22.11 -22.68
C ASP A 28 -6.91 23.10 -21.83
N PRO A 29 -5.58 23.14 -22.01
CA PRO A 29 -4.73 24.13 -21.35
C PRO A 29 -5.11 25.56 -21.79
N PRO A 30 -5.03 26.56 -20.90
CA PRO A 30 -4.40 26.55 -19.57
C PRO A 30 -5.32 26.05 -18.44
N TYR A 31 -4.77 25.17 -17.60
CA TYR A 31 -5.50 24.59 -16.47
C TYR A 31 -5.78 25.62 -15.36
N THR A 32 -6.97 25.55 -14.77
CA THR A 32 -7.36 26.38 -13.63
C THR A 32 -6.60 25.98 -12.36
N ILE A 33 -5.97 26.94 -11.69
CA ILE A 33 -5.27 26.70 -10.42
C ILE A 33 -6.29 26.59 -9.28
N ILE A 34 -6.35 25.43 -8.63
CA ILE A 34 -7.20 25.20 -7.45
C ILE A 34 -6.42 25.60 -6.19
N TRP A 35 -6.83 26.69 -5.55
CA TRP A 35 -6.23 27.13 -4.28
C TRP A 35 -6.80 26.34 -3.09
N PRO A 36 -5.98 26.02 -2.08
CA PRO A 36 -6.42 25.23 -0.93
C PRO A 36 -7.43 26.02 -0.08
N SER A 37 -8.63 25.45 0.10
CA SER A 37 -9.64 25.96 1.03
C SER A 37 -9.48 25.33 2.42
N ILE A 38 -10.12 25.93 3.44
CA ILE A 38 -10.17 25.37 4.81
C ILE A 38 -10.76 23.94 4.79
N GLU A 39 -11.76 23.68 3.95
CA GLU A 39 -12.37 22.36 3.80
C GLU A 39 -11.40 21.34 3.19
N MET A 40 -10.57 21.77 2.23
CA MET A 40 -9.51 20.93 1.66
C MET A 40 -8.46 20.55 2.72
N LEU A 41 -8.14 21.47 3.65
CA LEU A 41 -7.24 21.17 4.76
C LEU A 41 -7.87 20.15 5.74
N GLY A 42 -9.13 20.33 6.12
CA GLY A 42 -9.84 19.40 7.00
C GLY A 42 -9.94 17.99 6.41
N THR A 43 -10.32 17.89 5.12
CA THR A 43 -10.37 16.61 4.42
C THR A 43 -8.98 16.00 4.22
N SER A 44 -7.93 16.81 4.01
CA SER A 44 -6.54 16.32 3.92
C SER A 44 -6.07 15.70 5.23
N LEU A 45 -6.39 16.33 6.36
CA LEU A 45 -6.09 15.78 7.68
C LEU A 45 -6.83 14.46 7.93
N LEU A 46 -8.12 14.40 7.58
CA LEU A 46 -8.91 13.18 7.71
C LEU A 46 -8.35 12.03 6.87
N ARG A 47 -8.03 12.28 5.58
CA ARG A 47 -7.36 11.30 4.70
C ARG A 47 -6.04 10.83 5.29
N THR A 48 -5.25 11.74 5.86
CA THR A 48 -3.97 11.41 6.48
C THR A 48 -4.17 10.45 7.65
N ILE A 49 -5.09 10.76 8.56
CA ILE A 49 -5.38 9.91 9.73
C ILE A 49 -5.88 8.53 9.27
N LEU A 50 -6.86 8.49 8.36
CA LEU A 50 -7.39 7.23 7.82
C LEU A 50 -6.33 6.40 7.09
N GLY A 51 -5.49 7.06 6.29
CA GLY A 51 -4.36 6.43 5.60
C GLY A 51 -3.36 5.82 6.58
N PHE A 52 -2.95 6.57 7.62
CA PHE A 52 -2.07 6.05 8.67
C PHE A 52 -2.69 4.86 9.41
N CYS A 53 -3.97 4.94 9.78
CA CYS A 53 -4.70 3.82 10.37
C CYS A 53 -4.70 2.59 9.45
N GLY A 54 -4.97 2.78 8.16
CA GLY A 54 -4.96 1.71 7.15
C GLY A 54 -3.58 1.07 6.97
N VAL A 55 -2.50 1.86 6.97
CA VAL A 55 -1.12 1.36 6.88
C VAL A 55 -0.77 0.54 8.12
N LEU A 56 -1.12 1.01 9.32
CA LEU A 56 -0.88 0.28 10.57
C LEU A 56 -1.66 -1.04 10.60
N ALA A 57 -2.92 -1.02 10.18
CA ALA A 57 -3.75 -2.22 10.06
C ALA A 57 -3.16 -3.21 9.05
N THR A 58 -2.77 -2.72 7.86
CA THR A 58 -2.11 -3.54 6.83
C THR A 58 -0.84 -4.17 7.37
N ARG A 59 -0.01 -3.41 8.07
CA ARG A 59 1.24 -3.92 8.66
C ARG A 59 0.97 -5.00 9.70
N ALA A 60 -0.03 -4.82 10.56
CA ALA A 60 -0.39 -5.79 11.59
C ALA A 60 -0.93 -7.10 10.97
N ILE A 61 -1.83 -6.98 9.98
CA ILE A 61 -2.41 -8.12 9.28
C ILE A 61 -1.36 -8.84 8.45
N ALA A 62 -0.58 -8.10 7.66
CA ALA A 62 0.44 -8.66 6.78
C ALA A 62 1.54 -9.38 7.56
N LYS A 63 1.94 -8.88 8.74
CA LYS A 63 2.87 -9.59 9.61
C LYS A 63 2.32 -10.95 10.03
N SER A 64 1.08 -10.99 10.52
CA SER A 64 0.44 -12.22 10.99
C SER A 64 0.19 -13.21 9.85
N VAL A 65 -0.37 -12.73 8.73
CA VAL A 65 -0.72 -13.56 7.56
C VAL A 65 0.53 -14.07 6.86
N SER A 66 1.51 -13.20 6.57
CA SER A 66 2.72 -13.61 5.86
C SER A 66 3.54 -14.59 6.69
N TYR A 67 3.65 -14.38 8.01
CA TYR A 67 4.36 -15.31 8.88
C TYR A 67 3.65 -16.66 8.95
N ALA A 68 2.31 -16.67 9.06
CA ALA A 68 1.53 -17.90 9.06
C ALA A 68 1.62 -18.65 7.72
N PHE A 69 1.51 -17.93 6.61
CA PHE A 69 1.54 -18.49 5.25
C PHE A 69 2.90 -19.11 4.94
N VAL A 70 3.98 -18.40 5.24
CA VAL A 70 5.32 -18.89 4.94
C VAL A 70 5.70 -20.06 5.86
N CYS A 71 5.34 -20.03 7.14
CA CYS A 71 5.55 -21.20 8.02
C CYS A 71 4.74 -22.42 7.57
N ALA A 72 3.52 -22.22 7.07
CA ALA A 72 2.72 -23.29 6.47
C ALA A 72 3.36 -23.85 5.19
N LEU A 73 3.92 -22.99 4.34
CA LEU A 73 4.59 -23.39 3.10
C LEU A 73 5.88 -24.19 3.36
N LEU A 74 6.63 -23.85 4.42
CA LEU A 74 7.83 -24.60 4.83
C LEU A 74 7.53 -25.82 5.71
N GLY A 75 6.28 -26.03 6.15
CA GLY A 75 5.90 -27.14 7.04
C GLY A 75 6.62 -27.11 8.40
N ARG A 76 7.05 -25.93 8.86
CA ARG A 76 7.84 -25.74 10.09
C ARG A 76 7.06 -24.95 11.13
N ASP A 77 7.29 -25.26 12.40
CA ASP A 77 6.59 -24.60 13.50
C ASP A 77 7.00 -23.12 13.63
N LYS A 78 6.00 -22.27 13.81
CA LYS A 78 6.14 -20.81 13.92
C LYS A 78 7.04 -20.41 15.09
N ASN A 79 7.05 -21.19 16.18
CA ASN A 79 7.84 -20.88 17.38
C ASN A 79 9.30 -21.29 17.22
N GLU A 80 9.60 -22.38 16.51
CA GLU A 80 10.99 -22.80 16.26
C GLU A 80 11.73 -21.80 15.37
N LEU A 81 11.07 -21.31 14.31
CA LEU A 81 11.68 -20.34 13.40
C LEU A 81 11.90 -18.97 14.05
N ARG A 82 11.02 -18.57 14.98
CA ARG A 82 11.11 -17.29 15.70
C ARG A 82 12.18 -17.29 16.78
N ASN A 83 12.42 -18.45 17.40
CA ASN A 83 13.43 -18.62 18.45
C ASN A 83 14.81 -19.04 17.90
N SER A 84 14.89 -19.41 16.63
CA SER A 84 16.17 -19.72 15.98
C SER A 84 17.05 -18.49 15.89
N GLU A 85 18.34 -18.64 16.18
CA GLU A 85 19.33 -17.57 16.15
C GLU A 85 19.40 -16.90 14.76
N ASP A 86 19.63 -15.58 14.72
CA ASP A 86 19.87 -14.84 13.46
C ASP A 86 21.28 -15.13 12.94
N SER A 87 21.50 -16.36 12.48
CA SER A 87 22.74 -16.77 11.83
C SER A 87 22.59 -16.82 10.31
N LEU A 88 23.64 -16.42 9.58
CA LEU A 88 23.68 -16.50 8.10
C LEU A 88 23.57 -17.93 7.57
N ASP A 89 23.78 -18.92 8.44
CA ASP A 89 23.64 -20.34 8.12
C ASP A 89 22.17 -20.77 7.98
N ASN A 90 21.26 -20.06 8.65
CA ASN A 90 19.82 -20.35 8.58
C ASN A 90 19.15 -19.69 7.37
N LYS A 91 19.48 -20.18 6.16
CA LYS A 91 18.94 -19.71 4.89
C LYS A 91 17.40 -19.69 4.86
N ASN A 92 16.77 -20.65 5.54
CA ASN A 92 15.31 -20.73 5.62
C ASN A 92 14.72 -19.52 6.35
N LYS A 93 15.29 -19.13 7.50
CA LYS A 93 14.85 -17.93 8.24
C LYS A 93 14.99 -16.67 7.40
N ILE A 94 16.11 -16.50 6.70
CA ILE A 94 16.37 -15.35 5.82
C ILE A 94 15.34 -15.27 4.69
N ILE A 95 15.00 -16.40 4.05
CA ILE A 95 13.98 -16.44 3.00
C ILE A 95 12.63 -16.02 3.56
N VAL A 96 12.23 -16.58 4.72
CA VAL A 96 10.96 -16.20 5.37
C VAL A 96 10.92 -14.71 5.70
N GLU A 97 12.01 -14.21 6.28
CA GLU A 97 12.19 -12.81 6.64
C GLU A 97 12.08 -11.87 5.44
N CYS A 98 12.77 -12.23 4.36
CA CYS A 98 12.79 -11.44 3.13
C CYS A 98 11.41 -11.45 2.47
N SER A 99 10.79 -12.62 2.33
CA SER A 99 9.46 -12.77 1.74
C SER A 99 8.40 -12.00 2.50
N TYR A 100 8.32 -12.13 3.84
CA TYR A 100 7.29 -11.41 4.59
C TYR A 100 7.46 -9.89 4.47
N LYS A 101 8.71 -9.39 4.54
CA LYS A 101 8.99 -7.96 4.38
C LYS A 101 8.58 -7.52 2.98
N TYR A 102 8.97 -8.28 1.94
CA TYR A 102 8.63 -7.98 0.56
C TYR A 102 7.11 -7.91 0.34
N PHE A 103 6.34 -8.89 0.82
CA PHE A 103 4.89 -8.86 0.70
C PHE A 103 4.25 -7.72 1.49
N THR A 104 4.67 -7.51 2.74
CA THR A 104 4.11 -6.46 3.61
C THR A 104 4.29 -5.08 3.00
N TYR A 105 5.51 -4.72 2.58
CA TYR A 105 5.78 -3.41 2.01
C TYR A 105 5.17 -3.23 0.61
N GLY A 106 5.01 -4.32 -0.15
CA GLY A 106 4.36 -4.29 -1.45
C GLY A 106 2.85 -4.06 -1.31
N LEU A 107 2.20 -4.73 -0.37
CA LEU A 107 0.81 -4.51 0.00
C LEU A 107 0.56 -3.09 0.48
N ILE A 108 1.47 -2.52 1.28
CA ILE A 108 1.38 -1.12 1.69
C ILE A 108 1.39 -0.19 0.47
N GLY A 109 2.34 -0.38 -0.46
CA GLY A 109 2.43 0.41 -1.68
C GLY A 109 1.18 0.30 -2.57
N PHE A 110 0.64 -0.91 -2.71
CA PHE A 110 -0.61 -1.17 -3.43
C PHE A 110 -1.81 -0.52 -2.74
N ASN A 111 -1.92 -0.63 -1.40
CA ASN A 111 -3.01 -0.02 -0.65
C ASN A 111 -3.01 1.50 -0.76
N THR A 112 -1.83 2.14 -0.73
CA THR A 112 -1.74 3.60 -0.89
C THR A 112 -2.07 4.11 -2.29
N THR A 113 -1.89 3.30 -3.32
CA THR A 113 -2.12 3.72 -4.73
C THR A 113 -3.49 3.33 -5.26
N TYR A 114 -4.06 2.22 -4.79
CA TYR A 114 -5.33 1.71 -5.28
C TYR A 114 -6.41 1.74 -4.19
N VAL A 115 -6.20 1.07 -3.06
CA VAL A 115 -7.27 0.84 -2.07
C VAL A 115 -7.71 2.13 -1.37
N PHE A 116 -6.78 2.93 -0.84
CA PHE A 116 -7.14 4.14 -0.09
C PHE A 116 -7.79 5.22 -0.96
N PRO A 117 -7.30 5.54 -2.16
CA PRO A 117 -7.99 6.48 -3.05
C PRO A 117 -9.44 6.05 -3.35
N ASN A 118 -9.67 4.78 -3.64
CA ASN A 118 -11.02 4.23 -3.87
C ASN A 118 -11.90 4.31 -2.62
N VAL A 119 -11.37 4.02 -1.43
CA VAL A 119 -12.10 4.18 -0.16
C VAL A 119 -12.44 5.65 0.11
N PHE A 120 -11.53 6.58 -0.19
CA PHE A 120 -11.77 8.01 -0.05
C PHE A 120 -12.80 8.53 -1.05
N GLU A 121 -12.85 7.96 -2.25
CA GLU A 121 -13.90 8.20 -3.23
C GLU A 121 -15.27 7.74 -2.73
N LEU A 122 -15.36 6.53 -2.17
CA LEU A 122 -16.61 6.03 -1.55
C LEU A 122 -17.08 6.90 -0.38
N LEU A 123 -16.14 7.48 0.37
CA LEU A 123 -16.44 8.38 1.48
C LEU A 123 -16.67 9.84 1.04
N LEU A 124 -16.68 10.13 -0.26
CA LEU A 124 -16.81 11.48 -0.85
C LEU A 124 -15.78 12.49 -0.33
N ILE A 125 -14.65 11.98 0.14
CA ILE A 125 -13.49 12.76 0.57
C ILE A 125 -12.35 12.56 -0.42
N ASN A 126 -12.56 12.30 -1.70
CA ASN A 126 -11.43 12.22 -2.64
C ASN A 126 -10.85 13.63 -2.91
N ARG A 127 -9.56 13.71 -3.30
CA ARG A 127 -8.98 14.98 -3.76
C ARG A 127 -9.54 15.27 -5.16
N PRO A 128 -9.97 16.51 -5.45
CA PRO A 128 -10.29 16.89 -6.82
C PRO A 128 -9.07 16.61 -7.72
N THR A 129 -9.33 16.18 -8.95
CA THR A 129 -8.35 15.87 -9.99
C THR A 129 -7.37 14.71 -9.70
N TYR A 130 -7.57 13.90 -8.65
CA TYR A 130 -6.65 12.79 -8.32
C TYR A 130 -6.38 11.84 -9.50
N TYR A 131 -7.42 11.55 -10.28
CA TYR A 131 -7.38 10.62 -11.39
C TYR A 131 -7.12 11.26 -12.76
N THR A 132 -7.02 12.59 -12.81
CA THR A 132 -6.94 13.36 -14.07
C THR A 132 -5.58 14.03 -14.29
N GLU A 133 -4.56 13.63 -13.52
CA GLU A 133 -3.19 14.16 -13.58
C GLU A 133 -2.28 13.38 -14.56
N ILE A 134 -2.84 12.66 -15.54
CA ILE A 134 -2.07 11.97 -16.59
C ILE A 134 -1.68 12.90 -17.75
#